data_AF-A0A2N8Q0N4-F1
#
_entry.id   AF-A0A2N8Q0N4-F1
#
_cell.length_a   1.000
_cell.length_b   1.000
_cell.length_c   1.000
_cell.angle_alpha   90.00
_cell.angle_beta   90.00
_cell.angle_gamma   90.00
#
_symmetry.space_group_name_H-M   'P 1'
#
loop_
_entity.id
_entity.type
_entity.pdbx_description
1 polymer ?
#
loop_
_entity_poly.entity_id
_entity_poly.type
_entity_poly.pdbx_seq_one_letter_code
_entity_poly.pdbx_strand_id
1 'polypeptide(L)'
;MLLKEAQKEDPLNLEILGRTDGPIGNNTYSIKLFITFVKENFVIITIEEIRPTHIKQIIPYWKNEKKLTGLIRVMFNYSVDEGYLSKNYNPVTRIKKLNAKNGKYVGFWGTF
;
A
#
# COMPACT_ATOMS: atom_id res chain seq x y z
N MET A 1 -6.92 -5.16 11.46
CA MET A 1 -7.61 -5.88 10.35
C MET A 1 -6.67 -6.93 9.75
N LEU A 2 -7.16 -8.14 9.41
CA LEU A 2 -6.33 -9.12 8.70
C LEU A 2 -6.05 -8.66 7.27
N LEU A 3 -4.84 -8.89 6.76
CA LEU A 3 -4.49 -8.53 5.39
C LEU A 3 -5.40 -9.19 4.34
N LYS A 4 -5.90 -10.40 4.63
CA LYS A 4 -6.84 -11.12 3.76
C LYS A 4 -8.21 -10.42 3.65
N GLU A 5 -8.61 -9.67 4.67
CA GLU A 5 -9.86 -8.91 4.72
C GLU A 5 -9.68 -7.61 3.95
N ALA A 6 -8.56 -6.92 4.18
CA ALA A 6 -8.16 -5.73 3.41
C ALA A 6 -8.18 -5.99 1.90
N GLN A 7 -7.69 -7.16 1.47
CA GLN A 7 -7.68 -7.57 0.06
C GLN A 7 -9.08 -7.73 -0.54
N LYS A 8 -10.09 -8.04 0.28
CA LYS A 8 -11.48 -8.22 -0.17
C LYS A 8 -12.27 -6.91 -0.13
N GLU A 9 -12.03 -6.08 0.87
CA GLU A 9 -12.79 -4.82 1.07
C GLU A 9 -12.33 -3.71 0.14
N ASP A 10 -11.03 -3.63 -0.16
CA ASP A 10 -10.47 -2.56 -0.99
C ASP A 10 -11.11 -2.42 -2.39
N PRO A 11 -11.33 -3.49 -3.19
CA PRO A 11 -12.02 -3.34 -4.48
C PRO A 11 -13.47 -2.86 -4.33
N LEU A 12 -14.18 -3.30 -3.29
CA LEU A 12 -15.55 -2.83 -3.00
C LEU A 12 -15.56 -1.33 -2.68
N ASN A 13 -14.59 -0.87 -1.89
CA ASN A 13 -14.42 0.55 -1.61
C ASN A 13 -14.13 1.35 -2.89
N LEU A 14 -13.27 0.84 -3.78
CA LEU A 14 -13.00 1.50 -5.05
C LEU A 14 -14.23 1.56 -5.97
N GLU A 15 -15.07 0.53 -5.97
CA GLU A 15 -16.36 0.53 -6.68
C GLU A 15 -17.31 1.59 -6.12
N ILE A 16 -17.44 1.69 -4.80
CA ILE A 16 -18.25 2.72 -4.12
C ILE A 16 -17.76 4.13 -4.47
N LEU A 17 -16.44 4.31 -4.61
CA LEU A 17 -15.81 5.55 -5.04
C LEU A 17 -15.93 5.82 -6.55
N GLY A 18 -16.64 4.98 -7.30
CA GLY A 18 -16.88 5.13 -8.73
C GLY A 18 -15.65 4.91 -9.61
N ARG A 19 -14.68 4.09 -9.17
CA ARG A 19 -13.53 3.73 -9.98
C ARG A 19 -13.93 2.72 -11.06
N THR A 20 -13.25 2.80 -12.21
CA THR A 20 -13.44 1.85 -13.32
C THR A 20 -12.66 0.55 -13.08
N ASP A 21 -13.04 -0.51 -13.79
CA ASP A 21 -12.48 -1.86 -13.64
C ASP A 21 -10.95 -1.91 -13.79
N GLY A 22 -10.40 -1.09 -14.70
CA GLY A 22 -8.95 -1.03 -14.92
C GLY A 22 -8.18 -0.60 -13.65
N PRO A 23 -8.46 0.57 -13.07
CA PRO A 23 -7.95 0.98 -11.76
C PRO A 23 -8.20 -0.03 -10.64
N ILE A 24 -9.39 -0.62 -10.54
CA ILE A 24 -9.72 -1.63 -9.51
C ILE A 24 -8.83 -2.87 -9.65
N GLY A 25 -8.69 -3.39 -10.87
CA GLY A 25 -7.84 -4.54 -11.18
C GLY A 25 -6.37 -4.27 -10.86
N ASN A 26 -5.88 -3.08 -11.20
CA ASN A 26 -4.51 -2.67 -10.86
C ASN A 26 -4.30 -2.61 -9.34
N ASN A 27 -5.23 -2.02 -8.58
CA ASN A 27 -5.09 -1.95 -7.12
C ASN A 27 -5.13 -3.34 -6.48
N THR A 28 -6.09 -4.17 -6.90
CA THR A 28 -6.26 -5.54 -6.42
C THR A 28 -5.02 -6.38 -6.65
N TYR A 29 -4.43 -6.31 -7.86
CA TYR A 29 -3.18 -7.00 -8.17
C TYR A 29 -2.04 -6.52 -7.28
N SER A 30 -1.94 -5.20 -7.08
CA SER A 30 -0.88 -4.58 -6.27
C SER A 30 -0.94 -4.99 -4.80
N ILE A 31 -2.14 -4.98 -4.23
CA ILE A 31 -2.39 -5.38 -2.85
C ILE A 31 -2.09 -6.88 -2.70
N LYS A 32 -2.48 -7.72 -3.66
CA LYS A 32 -2.15 -9.14 -3.65
C LYS A 32 -0.63 -9.36 -3.58
N LEU A 33 0.12 -8.73 -4.48
CA LEU A 33 1.58 -8.85 -4.49
C LEU A 33 2.19 -8.36 -3.18
N PHE A 34 1.69 -7.25 -2.64
CA PHE A 34 2.16 -6.68 -1.38
C PHE A 34 1.96 -7.66 -0.21
N ILE A 35 0.74 -8.18 -0.09
CA ILE A 35 0.36 -9.12 0.97
C ILE A 35 1.18 -10.40 0.87
N THR A 36 1.38 -10.94 -0.33
CA THR A 36 2.23 -12.11 -0.55
C THR A 36 3.65 -11.83 -0.06
N PHE A 37 4.25 -10.71 -0.49
CA PHE A 37 5.60 -10.34 -0.07
C PHE A 37 5.74 -10.26 1.45
N VAL A 38 4.84 -9.57 2.14
CA VAL A 38 4.97 -9.38 3.59
C VAL A 38 4.67 -10.64 4.40
N LYS A 39 3.82 -11.53 3.89
CA LYS A 39 3.57 -12.85 4.48
C LYS A 39 4.78 -13.76 4.34
N GLU A 40 5.35 -13.84 3.15
CA GLU A 40 6.46 -14.77 2.86
C GLU A 40 7.78 -14.31 3.49
N ASN A 41 8.05 -13.00 3.52
CA ASN A 41 9.33 -12.47 3.97
C ASN A 41 9.36 -12.04 5.45
N PHE A 42 8.19 -11.73 6.03
CA PHE A 42 8.12 -11.22 7.42
C PHE A 42 7.07 -11.91 8.29
N VAL A 43 6.30 -12.86 7.75
CA VAL A 43 5.24 -13.59 8.48
C VAL A 43 4.16 -12.65 9.04
N ILE A 44 3.94 -11.51 8.39
CA ILE A 44 2.95 -10.51 8.83
C ILE A 44 1.57 -10.88 8.31
N ILE A 45 0.57 -10.88 9.20
CA ILE A 45 -0.80 -11.26 8.86
C ILE A 45 -1.82 -10.14 9.11
N THR A 46 -1.50 -9.13 9.92
CA THR A 46 -2.35 -7.96 10.18
C THR A 46 -1.79 -6.67 9.57
N ILE A 47 -2.65 -5.69 9.34
CA ILE A 47 -2.24 -4.39 8.79
C ILE A 47 -1.45 -3.55 9.80
N GLU A 48 -1.75 -3.71 11.08
CA GLU A 48 -1.15 -3.00 12.21
C GLU A 48 0.29 -3.41 12.49
N GLU A 49 0.72 -4.58 12.03
CA GLU A 49 2.10 -5.07 12.13
C GLU A 49 3.01 -4.47 11.05
N ILE A 50 2.44 -3.87 9.99
CA ILE A 50 3.24 -3.29 8.93
C ILE A 50 3.99 -2.06 9.45
N ARG A 51 5.28 -1.98 9.08
CA ARG A 51 6.18 -0.90 9.44
C ARG A 51 6.75 -0.26 8.17
N PRO A 52 7.20 1.01 8.23
CA PRO A 52 7.85 1.66 7.10
C PRO A 52 9.05 0.88 6.53
N THR A 53 9.74 0.10 7.37
CA THR A 53 10.85 -0.77 6.96
C THR A 53 10.42 -1.83 5.96
N HIS A 54 9.27 -2.48 6.16
CA HIS A 54 8.74 -3.49 5.24
C HIS A 54 8.40 -2.87 3.88
N ILE A 55 7.80 -1.67 3.88
CA ILE A 55 7.52 -0.92 2.65
C ILE A 55 8.82 -0.55 1.93
N LYS A 56 9.87 -0.14 2.65
CA LYS A 56 11.16 0.19 2.02
C LYS A 56 11.84 -1.02 1.38
N GLN A 57 11.67 -2.21 1.95
CA GLN A 57 12.27 -3.44 1.42
C GLN A 57 11.58 -3.95 0.15
N ILE A 58 10.32 -3.57 -0.08
CA ILE A 58 9.60 -3.94 -1.30
C ILE A 58 10.00 -3.09 -2.51
N ILE A 59 10.42 -1.84 -2.29
CA ILE A 59 10.73 -0.88 -3.37
C ILE A 59 11.84 -1.40 -4.30
N PRO A 60 12.96 -1.96 -3.81
CA PRO A 60 13.97 -2.61 -4.65
C PRO A 60 13.46 -3.86 -5.36
N TYR A 61 12.60 -4.65 -4.71
CA TYR A 61 12.01 -5.87 -5.29
C TYR A 61 11.11 -5.52 -6.48
N TRP A 62 10.47 -4.35 -6.43
CA TRP A 62 9.51 -3.85 -7.41
C TRP A 62 10.06 -2.68 -8.24
N LYS A 63 11.37 -2.64 -8.47
CA LYS A 63 12.06 -1.54 -9.16
C LYS A 63 11.47 -1.20 -10.54
N ASN A 64 10.82 -2.18 -11.20
CA ASN A 64 10.14 -2.03 -12.48
C ASN A 64 8.64 -1.68 -12.36
N GLU A 65 8.08 -1.71 -11.15
CA GLU A 65 6.66 -1.59 -10.88
C GLU A 65 6.34 -0.35 -10.04
N LYS A 66 6.80 0.82 -10.51
CA LYS A 66 6.62 2.12 -9.85
C LYS A 66 5.15 2.42 -9.45
N LYS A 67 4.18 1.88 -10.18
CA LYS A 67 2.73 2.04 -9.92
C LYS A 67 2.30 1.36 -8.61
N LEU A 68 2.93 0.26 -8.21
CA LEU A 68 2.56 -0.51 -7.02
C LEU A 68 2.68 0.30 -5.73
N THR A 69 3.69 1.17 -5.64
CA THR A 69 3.91 2.01 -4.45
C THR A 69 2.79 3.01 -4.20
N GLY A 70 2.23 3.59 -5.25
CA GLY A 70 1.08 4.49 -5.13
C GLY A 70 -0.21 3.77 -4.74
N LEU A 71 -0.35 2.51 -5.16
CA LEU A 71 -1.53 1.68 -4.91
C LEU A 71 -1.55 1.14 -3.48
N ILE A 72 -0.40 0.71 -2.93
CA ILE A 72 -0.28 0.38 -1.50
C ILE A 72 -0.67 1.57 -0.60
N ARG A 73 -0.36 2.81 -1.01
CA ARG A 73 -0.73 3.99 -0.23
C ARG A 73 -2.24 4.17 -0.11
N VAL A 74 -2.99 3.85 -1.17
CA VAL A 74 -4.46 3.93 -1.16
C VAL A 74 -5.02 3.00 -0.09
N MET A 75 -4.56 1.74 -0.06
CA MET A 75 -4.97 0.75 0.94
C MET A 75 -4.70 1.22 2.39
N PHE A 76 -3.50 1.75 2.68
CA PHE A 76 -3.17 2.20 4.04
C PHE A 76 -3.94 3.45 4.47
N ASN A 77 -4.22 4.37 3.55
CA ASN A 77 -5.04 5.53 3.84
C ASN A 77 -6.49 5.12 4.10
N TYR A 78 -7.06 4.27 3.25
CA TYR A 78 -8.39 3.69 3.47
C TYR A 78 -8.48 3.00 4.83
N SER A 79 -7.45 2.23 5.20
CA SER A 79 -7.42 1.56 6.50
C SER A 79 -7.35 2.53 7.68
N VAL A 80 -6.84 3.74 7.48
CA VAL A 80 -6.91 4.81 8.49
C VAL A 80 -8.30 5.42 8.54
N ASP A 81 -8.91 5.67 7.38
CA ASP A 81 -10.23 6.30 7.27
C ASP A 81 -11.33 5.42 7.89
N GLU A 82 -11.25 4.10 7.70
CA GLU A 82 -12.15 3.11 8.31
C GLU A 82 -11.80 2.77 9.78
N GLY A 83 -10.74 3.35 10.33
CA GLY A 83 -10.32 3.10 11.71
C GLY A 83 -9.63 1.74 11.95
N TYR A 84 -9.33 0.98 10.89
CA TYR A 84 -8.55 -0.27 10.97
C TYR A 84 -7.08 -0.05 11.34
N LEU A 85 -6.56 1.16 11.14
CA LEU A 85 -5.20 1.56 11.45
C LEU A 85 -5.21 2.97 12.04
N SER A 86 -4.60 3.17 13.20
CA SER A 86 -4.45 4.53 13.72
C SER A 86 -3.55 5.37 12.80
N LYS A 87 -3.94 6.63 12.56
CA LYS A 87 -3.19 7.59 11.73
C LYS A 87 -1.71 7.70 12.13
N ASN A 88 -1.40 7.58 13.42
CA ASN A 88 -0.04 7.63 13.96
C ASN A 88 0.82 6.42 13.56
N TYR A 89 0.18 5.32 13.17
CA TYR A 89 0.80 4.08 12.76
C TYR A 89 0.73 3.84 11.26
N ASN A 90 0.24 4.80 10.47
CA ASN A 90 0.22 4.67 9.02
C ASN A 90 1.66 4.58 8.45
N PRO A 91 2.08 3.41 7.93
CA PRO A 91 3.47 3.14 7.59
C PRO A 91 3.93 3.92 6.34
N VAL A 92 3.00 4.47 5.56
CA VAL A 92 3.31 5.16 4.30
C VAL A 92 3.70 6.62 4.50
N THR A 93 3.32 7.23 5.63
CA THR A 93 3.59 8.64 5.96
C THR A 93 5.08 8.97 6.00
N ARG A 94 5.92 7.99 6.37
CA ARG A 94 7.38 8.12 6.48
C ARG A 94 8.14 7.62 5.25
N ILE A 95 7.45 7.27 4.17
CA ILE A 95 8.05 6.82 2.92
C ILE A 95 8.27 8.02 2.01
N LYS A 96 9.49 8.13 1.46
CA LYS A 96 9.82 9.20 0.52
C LYS A 96 9.44 8.80 -0.91
N LYS A 97 9.02 9.75 -1.75
CA LYS A 97 8.71 9.42 -3.16
C LYS A 97 10.00 9.13 -3.91
N LEU A 98 10.01 8.13 -4.77
CA LEU A 98 11.13 7.93 -5.68
C LEU A 98 10.92 8.82 -6.91
N ASN A 99 11.84 9.74 -7.17
CA ASN A 99 11.80 10.58 -8.37
C ASN A 99 12.14 9.73 -9.60
N ALA A 100 11.19 9.63 -10.52
CA ALA A 100 11.34 8.82 -11.72
C ALA A 100 12.45 9.29 -12.67
N LYS A 101 12.82 10.58 -12.67
CA LYS A 101 13.81 11.16 -13.57
C LYS A 101 15.25 10.86 -13.16
N ASN A 102 15.54 10.81 -11.86
CA ASN A 102 16.92 10.70 -11.36
C ASN A 102 17.12 9.59 -10.32
N GLY A 103 16.08 8.81 -10.00
CA GLY A 103 16.13 7.73 -9.01
C GLY A 103 16.36 8.19 -7.57
N LYS A 104 16.32 9.50 -7.29
CA LYS A 104 16.52 10.05 -5.94
C LYS A 104 15.19 10.11 -5.19
N TYR A 105 15.24 9.92 -3.87
CA TYR A 105 14.06 10.08 -3.03
C TYR A 105 13.74 11.59 -2.81
N VAL A 106 12.50 12.02 -3.10
CA VAL A 106 12.02 13.40 -3.02
C VAL A 106 10.72 13.49 -2.21
N GLY A 107 10.70 14.35 -1.17
CA GLY A 107 9.53 14.58 -0.32
C GLY A 107 8.98 13.33 0.38
N PHE A 108 7.99 13.50 1.26
CA PHE A 108 7.24 12.38 1.84
C PHE A 108 5.97 12.10 1.04
N TRP A 109 5.48 10.86 1.11
CA TRP A 109 4.13 10.53 0.67
C TRP A 109 3.20 11.21 1.67
N GLY A 110 2.69 12.40 1.34
CA GLY A 110 1.81 13.15 2.24
C GLY A 110 0.57 12.34 2.66
N THR A 111 -0.17 12.82 3.64
CA THR A 111 -1.57 12.42 3.83
C THR A 111 -2.41 13.24 2.86
N PHE A 112 -3.19 12.58 2.01
CA PHE A 112 -4.33 13.24 1.36
C PHE A 112 -5.50 13.09 2.32
#